data_AF-A0AAW9DCB3-F1
#
_entry.id   AF-A0AAW9DCB3-F1
#
_cell.length_a   1.000
_cell.length_b   1.000
_cell.length_c   1.000
_cell.angle_alpha   90.00
_cell.angle_beta   90.00
_cell.angle_gamma   90.00
#
_symmetry.space_group_name_H-M   'P 1'
#
loop_
_entity.id
_entity.type
_entity.pdbx_description
1 polymer ?
#
loop_
_entity_poly.entity_id
_entity_poly.type
_entity_poly.pdbx_seq_one_letter_code
_entity_poly.pdbx_strand_id
1 'polypeptide(L)'
;MKKNFIIDKKETKKIILETLTKFFIFVCLFAIPPLILRLDIIIFNDFVSEMSLTEAFQLLFLTLTYGIFFYIAKKIANLRRASVLIASFFLVLFIRENDALLDTIYHGFWFPVALTVTFIAIIYFAFDYKNGFKQLAIYFKMPQMKLIILSIAFLLVFSRLFGMGSFWKLVMVDNYMYMVKSMIEEGTELLAYLFILYGTFNIYKSLLFLNKESEK
;
A
#
# COMPACT_ATOMS: atom_id res chain seq x y z
N MET A 1 -8.35 35.55 -14.95
CA MET A 1 -9.69 35.16 -14.46
C MET A 1 -9.70 35.19 -12.94
N LYS A 2 -10.29 36.21 -12.31
CA LYS A 2 -10.58 36.18 -10.87
C LYS A 2 -11.69 35.14 -10.65
N LYS A 3 -11.34 33.94 -10.16
CA LYS A 3 -12.35 33.04 -9.59
C LYS A 3 -12.88 33.74 -8.34
N ASN A 4 -14.12 34.21 -8.37
CA ASN A 4 -14.79 34.68 -7.16
C ASN A 4 -14.91 33.49 -6.21
N PHE A 5 -14.17 33.51 -5.11
CA PHE A 5 -14.22 32.52 -4.04
C PHE A 5 -15.42 32.79 -3.11
N ILE A 6 -16.63 32.83 -3.67
CA ILE A 6 -17.85 32.95 -2.88
C ILE A 6 -18.41 31.55 -2.72
N ILE A 7 -18.24 30.97 -1.53
CA ILE A 7 -18.75 29.65 -1.17
C ILE A 7 -20.00 29.87 -0.31
N ASP A 8 -21.11 29.22 -0.66
CA ASP A 8 -22.35 29.32 0.12
C ASP A 8 -22.15 28.77 1.54
N LYS A 9 -22.92 29.25 2.53
CA LYS A 9 -22.85 28.82 3.93
C LYS A 9 -23.13 27.31 4.08
N LYS A 10 -24.04 26.76 3.27
CA LYS A 10 -24.35 25.31 3.26
C LYS A 10 -23.19 24.50 2.67
N GLU A 11 -22.60 24.98 1.59
CA GLU A 11 -21.44 24.37 0.94
C GLU A 11 -20.20 24.44 1.85
N THR A 12 -20.00 25.57 2.54
CA THR A 12 -18.93 25.78 3.53
C THR A 12 -19.03 24.75 4.65
N LYS A 13 -20.21 24.58 5.26
CA LYS A 13 -20.40 23.58 6.33
C LYS A 13 -20.09 22.16 5.84
N LYS A 14 -20.52 21.82 4.61
CA LYS A 14 -20.25 20.52 4.00
C LYS A 14 -18.75 20.30 3.79
N ILE A 15 -18.04 21.26 3.21
CA ILE A 15 -16.59 21.18 2.96
C ILE A 15 -15.81 21.02 4.28
N ILE A 16 -16.16 21.80 5.31
CA ILE A 16 -15.50 21.72 6.62
C ILE A 16 -15.74 20.34 7.23
N LEU A 17 -16.98 19.84 7.21
CA LEU A 17 -17.30 18.53 7.78
C LEU A 17 -16.58 17.39 7.04
N GLU A 18 -16.55 17.42 5.70
CA GLU A 18 -15.83 16.43 4.91
C GLU A 18 -14.32 16.46 5.17
N THR A 19 -13.74 17.65 5.33
CA THR A 19 -12.32 17.84 5.64
C THR A 19 -12.00 17.31 7.04
N LEU A 20 -12.80 17.66 8.06
CA LEU A 20 -12.63 17.17 9.43
C LEU A 20 -12.78 15.65 9.51
N THR A 21 -13.74 15.09 8.76
CA THR A 21 -13.92 13.64 8.70
C THR A 21 -12.68 12.95 8.11
N LYS A 22 -12.13 13.48 7.00
CA LYS A 22 -10.90 12.95 6.40
C LYS A 22 -9.70 13.09 7.34
N PHE A 23 -9.57 14.21 8.03
CA PHE A 23 -8.53 14.41 9.03
C PHE A 23 -8.63 13.36 10.14
N PHE A 24 -9.81 13.14 10.70
CA PHE A 24 -10.01 12.14 11.74
C PHE A 24 -9.71 10.72 11.26
N ILE A 25 -10.11 10.37 10.03
CA ILE A 25 -9.73 9.10 9.41
C ILE A 25 -8.20 8.96 9.35
N PHE A 26 -7.47 10.01 8.92
CA PHE A 26 -6.01 9.96 8.89
C PHE A 26 -5.40 9.82 10.28
N VAL A 27 -5.92 10.53 11.29
CA VAL A 27 -5.48 10.35 12.68
C VAL A 27 -5.63 8.90 13.13
N CYS A 28 -6.76 8.26 12.83
CA CYS A 28 -6.96 6.84 13.11
C CYS A 28 -5.96 5.96 12.35
N LEU A 29 -5.74 6.21 11.05
CA LEU A 29 -4.78 5.44 10.24
C LEU A 29 -3.35 5.56 10.79
N PHE A 30 -2.91 6.75 11.21
CA PHE A 30 -1.59 6.94 11.83
C PHE A 30 -1.47 6.27 13.21
N ALA A 31 -2.56 6.15 13.96
CA ALA A 31 -2.55 5.51 15.27
C ALA A 31 -2.52 3.97 15.19
N ILE A 32 -2.98 3.36 14.10
CA ILE A 32 -3.07 1.89 13.97
C ILE A 32 -1.70 1.19 14.05
N PRO A 33 -0.67 1.56 13.26
CA PRO A 33 0.62 0.88 13.32
C PRO A 33 1.30 0.89 14.71
N PRO A 34 1.43 2.02 15.42
CA PRO A 34 2.03 2.00 16.76
C PRO A 34 1.20 1.22 17.78
N LEU A 35 -0.12 1.13 17.61
CA LEU A 35 -0.97 0.27 18.44
C LEU A 35 -0.69 -1.21 18.17
N ILE A 36 -0.57 -1.62 16.90
CA ILE A 36 -0.25 -3.01 16.53
C ILE A 36 1.14 -3.39 17.06
N LEU A 37 2.16 -2.56 16.86
CA LEU A 37 3.50 -2.79 17.40
C LEU A 37 3.51 -2.90 18.92
N ARG A 38 2.73 -2.07 19.62
CA ARG A 38 2.63 -2.15 21.08
C ARG A 38 1.95 -3.44 21.53
N LEU A 39 0.93 -3.91 20.81
CA LEU A 39 0.28 -5.19 21.09
C LEU A 39 1.25 -6.34 20.85
N ASP A 40 2.08 -6.29 19.82
CA ASP A 40 3.14 -7.28 19.59
C ASP A 40 4.07 -7.41 20.79
N ILE A 41 4.55 -6.29 21.34
CA ILE A 41 5.41 -6.28 22.54
C ILE A 41 4.72 -6.92 23.74
N ILE A 42 3.46 -6.54 23.99
CA ILE A 42 2.73 -6.98 25.19
C ILE A 42 2.39 -8.48 25.12
N ILE A 43 2.04 -8.97 23.93
CA ILE A 43 1.50 -10.33 23.76
C ILE A 43 2.62 -11.34 23.50
N PHE A 44 3.56 -11.02 22.62
CA PHE A 44 4.57 -11.98 22.15
C PHE A 44 5.91 -11.84 22.89
N ASN A 45 6.12 -10.73 23.61
CA ASN A 45 7.29 -10.45 24.46
C ASN A 45 8.65 -10.62 23.75
N ASP A 46 8.63 -10.71 22.42
CA ASP A 46 9.78 -10.94 21.58
C ASP A 46 9.50 -10.37 20.18
N PHE A 47 10.43 -9.57 19.67
CA PHE A 47 10.39 -9.01 18.30
C PHE A 47 11.15 -9.89 17.30
N VAL A 48 11.60 -11.07 17.75
CA VAL A 48 12.49 -11.98 17.00
C VAL A 48 11.74 -13.18 16.41
N SER A 49 10.47 -13.40 16.76
CA SER A 49 9.69 -14.48 16.16
C SER A 49 9.15 -14.07 14.80
N GLU A 50 9.40 -14.88 13.78
CA GLU A 50 8.90 -14.84 12.38
C GLU A 50 7.36 -14.91 12.23
N MET A 51 6.61 -14.73 13.32
CA MET A 51 5.16 -14.67 13.38
C MET A 51 4.74 -13.55 14.33
N SER A 52 4.80 -12.31 13.86
CA SER A 52 4.27 -11.14 14.57
C SER A 52 2.87 -10.74 14.08
N LEU A 53 2.08 -10.03 14.89
CA LEU A 53 0.84 -9.42 14.40
C LEU A 53 1.15 -8.38 13.32
N THR A 54 2.28 -7.67 13.45
CA THR A 54 2.72 -6.71 12.45
C THR A 54 2.83 -7.35 11.07
N GLU A 55 3.58 -8.45 10.91
CA GLU A 55 3.66 -9.20 9.66
C GLU A 55 2.28 -9.67 9.19
N ALA A 56 1.45 -10.21 10.09
CA ALA A 56 0.10 -10.65 9.74
C ALA A 56 -0.77 -9.52 9.16
N PHE A 57 -0.69 -8.31 9.74
CA PHE A 57 -1.39 -7.13 9.23
C PHE A 57 -0.79 -6.61 7.92
N GLN A 58 0.53 -6.61 7.75
CA GLN A 58 1.17 -6.26 6.48
C GLN A 58 0.71 -7.19 5.36
N LEU A 59 0.72 -8.51 5.60
CA LEU A 59 0.22 -9.52 4.68
C LEU A 59 -1.27 -9.35 4.36
N LEU A 60 -2.09 -9.07 5.38
CA LEU A 60 -3.51 -8.79 5.20
C LEU A 60 -3.73 -7.56 4.31
N PHE A 61 -3.02 -6.46 4.56
CA PHE A 61 -3.17 -5.23 3.79
C PHE A 61 -2.73 -5.39 2.33
N LEU A 62 -1.63 -6.11 2.10
CA LEU A 62 -1.19 -6.49 0.76
C LEU A 62 -2.22 -7.39 0.05
N THR A 63 -2.74 -8.39 0.76
CA THR A 63 -3.76 -9.32 0.24
C THR A 63 -5.02 -8.60 -0.22
N LEU A 64 -5.54 -7.71 0.61
CA LEU A 64 -6.68 -6.87 0.26
C LEU A 64 -6.36 -5.95 -0.92
N THR A 65 -5.16 -5.37 -0.95
CA THR A 65 -4.73 -4.45 -2.01
C THR A 65 -4.71 -5.13 -3.38
N TYR A 66 -3.93 -6.22 -3.55
CA TYR A 66 -3.88 -6.90 -4.85
C TYR A 66 -5.22 -7.55 -5.20
N GLY A 67 -5.96 -8.05 -4.20
CA GLY A 67 -7.29 -8.64 -4.38
C GLY A 67 -8.30 -7.64 -4.96
N ILE A 68 -8.30 -6.40 -4.47
CA ILE A 68 -9.16 -5.33 -4.99
C ILE A 68 -8.80 -5.01 -6.45
N PHE A 69 -7.50 -4.89 -6.79
CA PHE A 69 -7.11 -4.61 -8.18
C PHE A 69 -7.43 -5.76 -9.13
N PHE A 70 -7.27 -7.02 -8.72
CA PHE A 70 -7.75 -8.16 -9.54
C PHE A 70 -9.26 -8.17 -9.68
N TYR A 71 -10.00 -7.81 -8.63
CA TYR A 71 -11.45 -7.69 -8.72
C TYR A 71 -11.87 -6.59 -9.72
N ILE A 72 -11.23 -5.42 -9.66
CA ILE A 72 -11.43 -4.34 -10.63
C ILE A 72 -11.09 -4.82 -12.05
N ALA A 73 -10.00 -5.58 -12.21
CA ALA A 73 -9.60 -6.14 -13.50
C ALA A 73 -10.67 -7.06 -14.10
N LYS A 74 -11.34 -7.86 -13.25
CA LYS A 74 -12.42 -8.76 -13.65
C LYS A 74 -13.72 -8.02 -13.96
N LYS A 75 -14.05 -6.98 -13.19
CA LYS A 75 -15.32 -6.25 -13.33
C LYS A 75 -15.31 -5.18 -14.43
N ILE A 76 -14.20 -4.45 -14.58
CA ILE A 76 -14.10 -3.31 -15.50
C ILE A 76 -13.13 -3.68 -16.62
N ALA A 77 -13.67 -4.25 -17.70
CA ALA A 77 -12.87 -4.68 -18.86
C ALA A 77 -11.98 -3.55 -19.42
N ASN A 78 -12.49 -2.31 -19.36
CA ASN A 78 -11.79 -1.11 -19.79
C ASN A 78 -10.57 -0.73 -18.92
N LEU A 79 -10.36 -1.35 -17.76
CA LEU A 79 -9.19 -1.11 -16.89
C LEU A 79 -8.36 -2.38 -16.66
N ARG A 80 -8.70 -3.49 -17.33
CA ARG A 80 -8.21 -4.82 -16.99
C ARG A 80 -6.68 -4.93 -16.97
N ARG A 81 -5.98 -4.45 -18.00
CA ARG A 81 -4.53 -4.64 -18.12
C ARG A 81 -3.73 -3.83 -17.11
N ALA A 82 -4.09 -2.57 -16.92
CA ALA A 82 -3.46 -1.76 -15.88
C ALA A 82 -3.74 -2.31 -14.48
N SER A 83 -4.96 -2.79 -14.24
CA SER A 83 -5.34 -3.37 -12.94
C SER A 83 -4.58 -4.66 -12.64
N VAL A 84 -4.41 -5.55 -13.64
CA VAL A 84 -3.56 -6.75 -13.50
C VAL A 84 -2.12 -6.36 -13.22
N LEU A 85 -1.55 -5.39 -13.93
CA LEU A 85 -0.18 -4.94 -13.71
C LEU A 85 0.02 -4.41 -12.28
N ILE A 86 -0.88 -3.55 -11.80
CA ILE A 86 -0.84 -2.99 -10.44
C ILE A 86 -1.06 -4.09 -9.39
N ALA A 87 -2.00 -5.00 -9.60
CA ALA A 87 -2.23 -6.14 -8.71
C ALA A 87 -0.99 -7.04 -8.61
N SER A 88 -0.37 -7.38 -9.74
CA SER A 88 0.84 -8.19 -9.80
C SER A 88 2.03 -7.52 -9.10
N PHE A 89 2.16 -6.20 -9.19
CA PHE A 89 3.17 -5.46 -8.43
C PHE A 89 3.01 -5.66 -6.91
N PHE A 90 1.79 -5.51 -6.38
CA PHE A 90 1.54 -5.75 -4.96
C PHE A 90 1.62 -7.23 -4.56
N LEU A 91 1.29 -8.14 -5.48
CA LEU A 91 1.49 -9.58 -5.27
C LEU A 91 2.98 -9.92 -5.16
N VAL A 92 3.85 -9.26 -5.91
CA VAL A 92 5.31 -9.41 -5.76
C VAL A 92 5.79 -8.92 -4.39
N LEU A 93 5.27 -7.80 -3.91
CA LEU A 93 5.56 -7.33 -2.54
C LEU A 93 5.06 -8.32 -1.48
N PHE A 94 3.89 -8.93 -1.68
CA PHE A 94 3.38 -10.00 -0.80
C PHE A 94 4.29 -11.22 -0.79
N ILE A 95 4.80 -11.65 -1.96
CA ILE A 95 5.75 -12.76 -2.05
C ILE A 95 7.05 -12.42 -1.31
N ARG A 96 7.54 -11.18 -1.47
CA ARG A 96 8.74 -10.69 -0.77
C ARG A 96 8.55 -10.67 0.75
N GLU A 97 7.37 -10.27 1.23
CA GLU A 97 7.07 -10.23 2.68
C GLU A 97 6.92 -11.64 3.30
N ASN A 98 6.68 -12.66 2.47
CA ASN A 98 6.69 -14.07 2.90
C ASN A 98 8.03 -14.76 2.58
N ASP A 99 9.12 -14.00 2.45
CA ASP A 99 10.43 -14.57 2.09
C ASP A 99 10.89 -15.64 3.09
N ALA A 100 10.74 -15.41 4.41
CA ALA A 100 11.08 -16.39 5.44
C ALA A 100 10.35 -17.74 5.27
N LEU A 101 9.05 -17.71 4.97
CA LEU A 101 8.26 -18.93 4.73
C LEU A 101 8.69 -19.64 3.45
N LEU A 102 8.99 -18.90 2.39
CA LEU A 102 9.41 -19.46 1.11
C LEU A 102 10.83 -20.00 1.17
N ASP A 103 11.68 -19.39 1.99
CA ASP A 103 13.08 -19.79 2.21
C ASP A 103 13.21 -21.13 2.96
N THR A 104 12.12 -21.62 3.56
CA THR A 104 12.04 -22.98 4.12
C THR A 104 12.20 -24.06 3.04
N ILE A 105 11.88 -23.75 1.77
CA ILE A 105 12.06 -24.68 0.64
C ILE A 105 13.52 -24.64 0.15
N TYR A 106 14.03 -23.43 -0.10
CA TYR A 106 15.42 -23.14 -0.45
C TYR A 106 15.68 -21.65 -0.24
N HIS A 107 16.85 -21.27 0.24
CA HIS A 107 17.21 -19.87 0.47
C HIS A 107 17.03 -19.01 -0.80
N GLY A 108 16.22 -17.97 -0.72
CA GLY A 108 15.89 -17.08 -1.83
C GLY A 108 14.85 -17.63 -2.80
N PHE A 109 14.06 -18.65 -2.43
CA PHE A 109 13.03 -19.24 -3.31
C PHE A 109 11.92 -18.23 -3.66
N TRP A 110 11.72 -17.20 -2.85
CA TRP A 110 10.80 -16.12 -3.16
C TRP A 110 11.17 -15.37 -4.46
N PHE A 111 12.47 -15.25 -4.79
CA PHE A 111 12.95 -14.49 -5.94
C PHE A 111 12.45 -15.05 -7.29
N PRO A 112 12.65 -16.34 -7.63
CA PRO A 112 12.14 -16.90 -8.89
C PRO A 112 10.61 -16.85 -8.98
N VAL A 113 9.89 -16.97 -7.86
CA VAL A 113 8.42 -16.86 -7.84
C VAL A 113 7.99 -15.42 -8.16
N ALA A 114 8.58 -14.43 -7.49
CA ALA A 114 8.35 -13.01 -7.74
C ALA A 114 8.69 -12.62 -9.19
N LEU A 115 9.81 -13.16 -9.72
CA LEU A 115 10.25 -12.93 -11.09
C LEU A 115 9.26 -13.49 -12.11
N THR A 116 8.73 -14.69 -11.86
CA THR A 116 7.72 -15.33 -12.71
C THR A 116 6.44 -14.49 -12.78
N VAL A 117 5.93 -14.04 -11.63
CA VAL A 117 4.75 -13.15 -11.57
C VAL A 117 5.01 -11.86 -12.34
N THR A 118 6.19 -11.27 -12.18
CA THR A 118 6.60 -10.05 -12.88
C THR A 118 6.61 -10.24 -14.39
N PHE A 119 7.25 -11.31 -14.89
CA PHE A 119 7.30 -11.58 -16.33
C PHE A 119 5.91 -11.83 -16.93
N ILE A 120 5.06 -12.60 -16.26
CA ILE A 120 3.69 -12.85 -16.73
C ILE A 120 2.92 -11.54 -16.83
N ALA A 121 3.01 -10.68 -15.81
CA ALA A 121 2.32 -9.39 -15.80
C ALA A 121 2.81 -8.45 -16.91
N ILE A 122 4.13 -8.38 -17.12
CA ILE A 122 4.74 -7.55 -18.17
C ILE A 122 4.36 -8.08 -19.55
N ILE A 123 4.46 -9.38 -19.80
CA ILE A 123 4.07 -10.00 -21.08
C ILE A 123 2.59 -9.74 -21.36
N TYR A 124 1.73 -9.96 -20.37
CA TYR A 124 0.29 -9.69 -20.47
C TYR A 124 -0.02 -8.23 -20.79
N PHE A 125 0.71 -7.29 -20.18
CA PHE A 125 0.59 -5.87 -20.47
C PHE A 125 1.13 -5.52 -21.87
N ALA A 126 2.26 -6.12 -22.28
CA ALA A 126 2.95 -5.86 -23.54
C ALA A 126 2.12 -6.26 -24.77
N PHE A 127 1.30 -7.31 -24.67
CA PHE A 127 0.40 -7.75 -25.75
C PHE A 127 -0.50 -6.64 -26.31
N ASP A 128 -0.82 -5.63 -25.52
CA ASP A 128 -1.54 -4.44 -25.98
C ASP A 128 -1.22 -3.25 -25.07
N TYR A 129 0.06 -2.90 -25.10
CA TYR A 129 0.63 -1.81 -24.33
C TYR A 129 -0.09 -0.48 -24.61
N LYS A 130 -0.58 -0.26 -25.84
CA LYS A 130 -1.29 0.97 -26.21
C LYS A 130 -2.54 1.17 -25.36
N ASN A 131 -3.37 0.14 -25.22
CA ASN A 131 -4.51 0.20 -24.31
C ASN A 131 -4.07 0.16 -22.85
N GLY A 132 -3.03 -0.61 -22.50
CA GLY A 132 -2.46 -0.63 -21.14
C GLY A 132 -2.06 0.77 -20.63
N PHE A 133 -1.35 1.56 -21.43
CA PHE A 133 -0.94 2.91 -21.07
C PHE A 133 -2.13 3.88 -20.95
N LYS A 134 -3.13 3.76 -21.81
CA LYS A 134 -4.39 4.54 -21.66
C LYS A 134 -5.06 4.24 -20.32
N GLN A 135 -5.09 2.97 -19.93
CA GLN A 135 -5.66 2.52 -18.65
C GLN A 135 -4.86 3.03 -17.45
N LEU A 136 -3.52 2.98 -17.52
CA LEU A 136 -2.66 3.58 -16.49
C LEU A 136 -2.88 5.09 -16.37
N ALA A 137 -3.05 5.80 -17.49
CA ALA A 137 -3.35 7.22 -17.48
C ALA A 137 -4.68 7.54 -16.78
N ILE A 138 -5.69 6.66 -16.86
CA ILE A 138 -6.93 6.80 -16.10
C ILE A 138 -6.64 6.71 -14.60
N TYR A 139 -5.88 5.70 -14.17
CA TYR A 139 -5.47 5.59 -12.77
C TYR A 139 -4.68 6.80 -12.28
N PHE A 140 -3.69 7.29 -13.05
CA PHE A 140 -2.86 8.44 -12.66
C PHE A 140 -3.63 9.76 -12.59
N LYS A 141 -4.77 9.88 -13.31
CA LYS A 141 -5.68 11.02 -13.16
C LYS A 141 -6.45 11.00 -11.83
N MET A 142 -6.63 9.84 -11.21
CA MET A 142 -7.35 9.71 -9.95
C MET A 142 -6.52 10.29 -8.80
N PRO A 143 -7.05 11.23 -7.99
CA PRO A 143 -6.34 11.80 -6.85
C PRO A 143 -5.82 10.74 -5.86
N GLN A 144 -6.58 9.66 -5.67
CA GLN A 144 -6.27 8.55 -4.77
C GLN A 144 -5.02 7.78 -5.21
N MET A 145 -4.76 7.68 -6.52
CA MET A 145 -3.56 7.03 -7.03
C MET A 145 -2.30 7.80 -6.65
N LYS A 146 -2.37 9.13 -6.53
CA LYS A 146 -1.24 9.94 -6.06
C LYS A 146 -0.85 9.60 -4.62
N LEU A 147 -1.84 9.29 -3.77
CA LEU A 147 -1.59 8.81 -2.41
C LEU A 147 -0.91 7.44 -2.43
N ILE A 148 -1.37 6.52 -3.27
CA ILE A 148 -0.73 5.20 -3.42
C ILE A 148 0.72 5.36 -3.88
N ILE A 149 0.99 6.18 -4.91
CA ILE A 149 2.35 6.43 -5.41
C ILE A 149 3.25 7.01 -4.30
N LEU A 150 2.76 8.00 -3.56
CA LEU A 150 3.48 8.56 -2.41
C LEU A 150 3.80 7.48 -1.37
N SER A 151 2.82 6.62 -1.08
CA SER A 151 2.97 5.54 -0.09
C SER A 151 3.93 4.45 -0.57
N ILE A 152 3.96 4.15 -1.87
CA ILE A 152 4.96 3.25 -2.47
C ILE A 152 6.35 3.85 -2.36
N ALA A 153 6.53 5.14 -2.65
CA ALA A 153 7.82 5.81 -2.48
C ALA A 153 8.26 5.81 -1.00
N PHE A 154 7.32 6.04 -0.08
CA PHE A 154 7.57 5.93 1.35
C PHE A 154 7.99 4.50 1.76
N LEU A 155 7.28 3.48 1.27
CA LEU A 155 7.61 2.06 1.53
C LEU A 155 8.99 1.67 0.98
N LEU A 156 9.21 1.89 -0.31
CA LEU A 156 10.38 1.33 -1.01
C LEU A 156 11.67 2.13 -0.79
N VAL A 157 11.56 3.42 -0.46
CA VAL A 157 12.71 4.30 -0.31
C VAL A 157 12.87 4.74 1.14
N PHE A 158 11.90 5.46 1.69
CA PHE A 158 12.04 6.04 3.02
C PHE A 158 12.16 4.96 4.11
N SER A 159 11.22 4.01 4.14
CA SER A 159 11.20 2.94 5.14
C SER A 159 12.51 2.14 5.12
N ARG A 160 13.04 1.85 3.93
CA ARG A 160 14.28 1.09 3.77
C ARG A 160 15.51 1.87 4.23
N LEU A 161 15.63 3.14 3.86
CA LEU A 161 16.75 3.98 4.31
C LEU A 161 16.70 4.23 5.83
N PHE A 162 15.50 4.47 6.36
CA PHE A 162 15.29 4.74 7.77
C PHE A 162 15.38 3.47 8.63
N GLY A 163 15.05 2.30 8.07
CA GLY A 163 15.19 0.99 8.69
C GLY A 163 16.59 0.39 8.60
N MET A 164 17.56 1.01 7.92
CA MET A 164 18.90 0.41 7.78
C MET A 164 19.58 0.20 9.14
N GLY A 165 20.05 -1.03 9.39
CA GLY A 165 20.83 -1.33 10.59
C GLY A 165 22.10 -0.48 10.70
N SER A 166 22.74 -0.15 9.57
CA SER A 166 23.91 0.75 9.54
C SER A 166 23.58 2.16 10.03
N PHE A 167 22.39 2.70 9.70
CA PHE A 167 21.94 4.00 10.17
C PHE A 167 21.79 4.01 11.70
N TRP A 168 21.09 3.01 12.25
CA TRP A 168 20.86 2.95 13.70
C TRP A 168 22.11 2.61 14.51
N LYS A 169 23.06 1.86 13.95
CA LYS A 169 24.38 1.65 14.57
C LYS A 169 25.16 2.97 14.71
N LEU A 170 25.04 3.88 13.74
CA LEU A 170 25.66 5.21 13.85
C LEU A 170 24.97 6.08 14.92
N VAL A 171 23.66 5.97 15.06
CA VAL A 171 22.87 6.76 16.03
C VAL A 171 23.07 6.25 17.46
N MET A 172 23.06 4.94 17.67
CA MET A 172 23.08 4.33 19.02
C MET A 172 24.48 3.95 19.50
N VAL A 173 25.45 3.83 18.58
CA VAL A 173 26.85 3.48 18.86
C VAL A 173 26.92 2.21 19.72
N ASP A 174 27.43 2.30 20.95
CA ASP A 174 27.63 1.16 21.86
C ASP A 174 26.32 0.60 22.43
N ASN A 175 25.22 1.37 22.36
CA ASN A 175 23.90 0.99 22.85
C ASN A 175 22.97 0.48 21.72
N TYR A 176 23.53 -0.11 20.67
CA TYR A 176 22.72 -0.62 19.54
C TYR A 176 21.76 -1.73 20.00
N MET A 177 20.47 -1.43 19.89
CA MET A 177 19.40 -2.37 20.17
C MET A 177 18.67 -2.74 18.87
N TYR A 178 18.82 -3.99 18.43
CA TYR A 178 18.17 -4.50 17.23
C TYR A 178 16.65 -4.28 17.24
N MET A 179 16.02 -4.45 18.40
CA MET A 179 14.59 -4.26 18.61
C MET A 179 14.11 -2.86 18.22
N VAL A 180 14.88 -1.80 18.52
CA VAL A 180 14.48 -0.42 18.16
C VAL A 180 14.53 -0.22 16.66
N LYS A 181 15.58 -0.72 16.00
CA LYS A 181 15.69 -0.70 14.54
C LYS A 181 14.53 -1.45 13.88
N SER A 182 14.21 -2.65 14.38
CA SER A 182 13.13 -3.48 13.83
C SER A 182 11.77 -2.80 14.02
N MET A 183 11.45 -2.30 15.22
CA MET A 183 10.21 -1.55 15.47
C MET A 183 10.00 -0.38 14.52
N ILE A 184 11.07 0.34 14.20
CA ILE A 184 11.01 1.48 13.30
C ILE A 184 10.76 1.03 11.87
N GLU A 185 11.52 0.05 11.37
CA GLU A 185 11.33 -0.51 10.03
C GLU A 185 9.93 -1.09 9.86
N GLU A 186 9.52 -2.01 10.75
CA GLU A 186 8.21 -2.65 10.73
C GLU A 186 7.06 -1.65 10.85
N GLY A 187 7.21 -0.65 11.71
CA GLY A 187 6.23 0.42 11.90
C GLY A 187 6.05 1.29 10.67
N THR A 188 7.15 1.68 10.01
CA THR A 188 7.08 2.49 8.80
C THR A 188 6.58 1.69 7.59
N GLU A 189 6.92 0.41 7.47
CA GLU A 189 6.38 -0.46 6.41
C GLU A 189 4.87 -0.69 6.59
N LEU A 190 4.44 -1.04 7.81
CA LEU A 190 3.02 -1.24 8.13
C LEU A 190 2.17 0.01 7.87
N LEU A 191 2.68 1.19 8.22
CA LEU A 191 2.02 2.47 7.92
C LEU A 191 1.87 2.67 6.40
N ALA A 192 2.92 2.38 5.64
CA ALA A 192 2.90 2.54 4.19
C ALA A 192 1.86 1.61 3.53
N TYR A 193 1.83 0.33 3.93
CA TYR A 193 0.85 -0.64 3.44
C TYR A 193 -0.59 -0.23 3.79
N LEU A 194 -0.81 0.32 4.99
CA LEU A 194 -2.12 0.83 5.40
C LEU A 194 -2.59 1.99 4.52
N PHE A 195 -1.71 2.94 4.18
CA PHE A 195 -2.06 4.03 3.25
C PHE A 195 -2.29 3.56 1.82
N ILE A 196 -1.51 2.57 1.35
CA ILE A 196 -1.73 1.91 0.06
C ILE A 196 -3.13 1.28 0.01
N LEU A 197 -3.51 0.53 1.06
CA LEU A 197 -4.83 -0.09 1.15
C LEU A 197 -5.95 0.97 1.18
N TYR A 198 -5.78 2.03 1.97
CA TYR A 198 -6.74 3.13 2.03
C TYR A 198 -6.93 3.81 0.66
N GLY A 199 -5.84 4.10 -0.05
CA GLY A 199 -5.88 4.63 -1.41
C GLY A 199 -6.61 3.69 -2.36
N THR A 200 -6.29 2.40 -2.29
CA THR A 200 -6.88 1.34 -3.12
C THR A 200 -8.39 1.20 -2.90
N PHE A 201 -8.85 1.22 -1.66
CA PHE A 201 -10.27 1.16 -1.33
C PHE A 201 -11.04 2.38 -1.86
N ASN A 202 -10.45 3.58 -1.79
CA ASN A 202 -11.08 4.78 -2.35
C ASN A 202 -11.11 4.78 -3.88
N ILE A 203 -10.09 4.23 -4.55
CA ILE A 203 -10.12 3.98 -5.99
C ILE A 203 -11.29 3.05 -6.33
N TYR A 204 -11.39 1.93 -5.64
CA TYR A 204 -12.46 0.96 -5.84
C TYR A 204 -13.85 1.59 -5.71
N LYS A 205 -14.08 2.36 -4.64
CA LYS A 205 -15.34 3.08 -4.42
C LYS A 205 -15.63 4.07 -5.54
N SER A 206 -14.63 4.83 -5.99
CA SER A 206 -14.78 5.80 -7.08
C SER A 206 -15.13 5.12 -8.41
N LEU A 207 -14.50 3.99 -8.72
CA LEU A 207 -14.73 3.27 -9.97
C LEU A 207 -16.09 2.56 -10.00
N LEU A 208 -16.54 2.00 -8.87
CA LEU A 208 -17.88 1.42 -8.76
C LEU A 208 -18.99 2.46 -8.92
N PHE A 209 -18.78 3.66 -8.37
CA PHE A 209 -19.72 4.76 -8.53
C PHE A 209 -19.87 5.14 -10.01
N LEU A 210 -18.74 5.33 -10.70
CA LEU A 210 -18.73 5.66 -12.13
C LEU A 210 -19.32 4.55 -13.01
N ASN A 211 -19.05 3.27 -12.70
CA ASN A 211 -19.59 2.16 -13.48
C ASN A 211 -21.12 2.05 -13.36
N LYS A 212 -21.68 2.34 -12.17
CA LYS A 212 -23.14 2.39 -11.96
C LYS A 212 -23.82 3.53 -12.69
N GLU A 213 -23.13 4.65 -12.91
CA GLU A 213 -23.67 5.76 -13.70
C GLU A 213 -23.64 5.47 -15.20
N SER A 214 -22.66 4.71 -15.70
CA SER A 214 -22.61 4.32 -17.13
C SER A 214 -23.59 3.20 -17.53
N GLU A 215 -24.13 2.46 -16.56
CA GLU A 215 -25.12 1.40 -16.77
C GLU A 215 -26.57 1.92 -16.70
N LYS A 216 -26.78 3.20 -16.36
CA LYS A 216 -28.08 3.88 -16.34
C LYS A 216 -28.28 4.71 -17.61
#